data_AF-A0A158BVF6-F1
#
_entry.id   AF-A0A158BVF6-F1
#
_cell.length_a   1.000
_cell.length_b   1.000
_cell.length_c   1.000
_cell.angle_alpha   90.00
_cell.angle_beta   90.00
_cell.angle_gamma   90.00
#
_symmetry.space_group_name_H-M   'P 1'
#
loop_
_entity.id
_entity.type
_entity.pdbx_description
1 polymer ?
#
loop_
_entity_poly.entity_id
_entity_poly.type
_entity_poly.pdbx_seq_one_letter_code
_entity_poly.pdbx_strand_id
1 'polypeptide(L)'
;MANQNSAHPQAGAFQRRLAALASGPHADALRQGLRGIEKESLRVTPQGKLAMTPHPRAFGSALTHPLITTDYSEALVELITPAETDAALTLDRLDVLHRFAYSHMGDELLWNNSMPNSLPPEDEIPLGLYGTSNIGTLKHVYRRGLALRYGRTMQCIAGIHYNYSLNEDVWRAWQALDPTSTLTARDFQSERYFALIRNFRRTSWLLMYLFGASPALNRRFVEGKAHRLETFDADTFYLPHATSLRMSDLGYTNNPAQADLLPSYDNLDAYLDVLAKAVSQPYAPYEAIGTQRDGEWVQINTNVLQIENEFYSTIRPKRVTQSGERPLHALSERGVQYIEVRCLDIDPFEPTGISLETARFLDAYLLYCALEDSPLLPPRASIEANGNFSAVAKEGRKPGLTLQRDGKSVPMREWAEALFDAIEPVAKTLDALNGNDDHTRTLAALRPRIADASLTPSARVLQTMRDRQQSFDEFALELSTRHAEWFRARPLSVDEERAMEALAAKSLVDQAEVERNDTESFDAFVAEYQVYTLNRASV
;
A
#
# COMPACT_ATOMS: atom_id res chain seq x y z
N MET A 1 8.90 -21.24 -27.83
CA MET A 1 8.64 -20.81 -29.22
C MET A 1 8.33 -19.34 -29.19
N ALA A 2 8.99 -18.54 -30.05
CA ALA A 2 8.74 -17.10 -30.13
C ALA A 2 7.28 -16.88 -30.53
N ASN A 3 6.53 -16.14 -29.71
CA ASN A 3 5.15 -15.78 -30.00
C ASN A 3 5.18 -14.74 -31.13
N GLN A 4 5.07 -15.19 -32.38
CA GLN A 4 4.95 -14.38 -33.59
C GLN A 4 3.51 -13.88 -33.77
N ASN A 5 2.88 -13.37 -32.72
CA ASN A 5 1.59 -12.69 -32.89
C ASN A 5 1.86 -11.25 -33.33
N SER A 6 2.15 -11.08 -34.62
CA SER A 6 2.32 -9.80 -35.32
C SER A 6 0.98 -9.11 -35.59
N ALA A 7 0.09 -9.09 -34.60
CA ALA A 7 -0.91 -8.04 -34.53
C ALA A 7 -0.25 -6.83 -33.86
N HIS A 8 0.27 -5.91 -34.67
CA HIS A 8 0.42 -4.54 -34.20
C HIS A 8 -0.86 -4.13 -33.45
N PRO A 9 -0.79 -3.57 -32.23
CA PRO A 9 -1.98 -3.06 -31.58
C PRO A 9 -2.64 -2.07 -32.55
N GLN A 10 -3.91 -2.29 -32.89
CA GLN A 10 -4.64 -1.37 -33.75
C GLN A 10 -4.57 0.01 -33.09
N ALA A 11 -3.83 0.93 -33.70
CA ALA A 11 -3.78 2.32 -33.26
C ALA A 11 -5.19 2.78 -32.87
N GLY A 12 -5.38 3.22 -31.63
CA GLY A 12 -6.68 3.64 -31.11
C GLY A 12 -7.47 2.62 -30.27
N ALA A 13 -6.97 1.41 -29.96
CA ALA A 13 -7.74 0.42 -29.17
C ALA A 13 -8.08 0.92 -27.75
N PHE A 14 -7.12 1.55 -27.08
CA PHE A 14 -7.34 2.24 -25.81
C PHE A 14 -8.40 3.34 -25.94
N GLN A 15 -8.26 4.25 -26.91
CA GLN A 15 -9.20 5.36 -27.10
C GLN A 15 -10.61 4.88 -27.46
N ARG A 16 -10.74 3.82 -28.26
CA ARG A 16 -12.05 3.21 -28.58
C ARG A 16 -12.71 2.61 -27.34
N ARG A 17 -11.96 1.89 -26.51
CA ARG A 17 -12.46 1.34 -25.24
C ARG A 17 -12.90 2.45 -24.29
N LEU A 18 -12.07 3.47 -24.11
CA LEU A 18 -12.39 4.63 -23.28
C LEU A 18 -13.67 5.33 -23.77
N ALA A 19 -13.76 5.63 -25.07
CA ALA A 19 -14.92 6.28 -25.65
C ALA A 19 -16.20 5.44 -25.51
N ALA A 20 -16.10 4.12 -25.70
CA ALA A 20 -17.25 3.23 -25.57
C ALA A 20 -17.77 3.20 -24.12
N LEU A 21 -16.88 3.05 -23.14
CA LEU A 21 -17.25 3.00 -21.72
C LEU A 21 -17.73 4.34 -21.18
N ALA A 22 -17.23 5.46 -21.73
CA ALA A 22 -17.64 6.81 -21.37
C ALA A 22 -18.92 7.28 -22.07
N SER A 23 -19.58 6.42 -22.86
CA SER A 23 -20.79 6.79 -23.62
C SER A 23 -22.05 6.07 -23.10
N GLY A 24 -23.20 6.73 -23.27
CA GLY A 24 -24.51 6.14 -22.97
C GLY A 24 -24.70 5.78 -21.48
N PRO A 25 -25.44 4.70 -21.15
CA PRO A 25 -25.75 4.34 -19.76
C PRO A 25 -24.52 3.85 -18.96
N HIS A 26 -23.38 3.58 -19.62
CA HIS A 26 -22.16 3.10 -18.97
C HIS A 26 -21.30 4.24 -18.40
N ALA A 27 -21.51 5.46 -18.90
CA ALA A 27 -20.85 6.68 -18.43
C ALA A 27 -21.04 6.89 -16.91
N ASP A 28 -22.24 6.58 -16.41
CA ASP A 28 -22.55 6.67 -14.98
C ASP A 28 -21.76 5.66 -14.15
N ALA A 29 -21.58 4.44 -14.66
CA ALA A 29 -20.84 3.39 -13.97
C ALA A 29 -19.36 3.73 -13.79
N LEU A 30 -18.74 4.41 -14.76
CA LEU A 30 -17.34 4.88 -14.62
C LEU A 30 -17.16 5.88 -13.46
N ARG A 31 -18.19 6.68 -13.14
CA ARG A 31 -18.17 7.61 -11.99
C ARG A 31 -18.37 6.92 -10.64
N GLN A 32 -18.85 5.69 -10.65
CA GLN A 32 -19.21 4.93 -9.45
C GLN A 32 -18.13 3.93 -9.01
N GLY A 33 -16.92 4.01 -9.56
CA GLY A 33 -15.78 3.29 -9.00
C GLY A 33 -15.51 3.72 -7.55
N LEU A 34 -14.89 2.87 -6.74
CA LEU A 34 -14.67 3.16 -5.32
C LEU A 34 -13.19 3.35 -5.01
N ARG A 35 -12.93 4.21 -4.02
CA ARG A 35 -11.60 4.45 -3.45
C ARG A 35 -11.62 4.30 -1.94
N GLY A 36 -10.54 3.77 -1.40
CA GLY A 36 -10.30 3.74 0.04
C GLY A 36 -8.84 4.04 0.33
N ILE A 37 -8.56 4.61 1.50
CA ILE A 37 -7.20 4.92 1.93
C ILE A 37 -6.94 4.21 3.26
N GLU A 38 -5.81 3.52 3.33
CA GLU A 38 -5.21 3.06 4.59
C GLU A 38 -3.98 3.93 4.84
N LYS A 39 -3.91 4.58 6.01
CA LYS A 39 -2.80 5.46 6.39
C LYS A 39 -2.19 5.00 7.69
N GLU A 40 -0.95 4.56 7.61
CA GLU A 40 -0.16 4.12 8.76
C GLU A 40 0.55 5.32 9.40
N SER A 41 0.70 5.32 10.73
CA SER A 41 1.49 6.31 11.46
C SER A 41 1.93 5.78 12.81
N LEU A 42 3.21 5.97 13.14
CA LEU A 42 3.68 5.72 14.50
C LEU A 42 3.12 6.79 15.44
N ARG A 43 2.56 6.38 16.56
CA ARG A 43 2.35 7.26 17.71
C ARG A 43 3.70 7.57 18.33
N VAL A 44 3.95 8.85 18.56
CA VAL A 44 5.18 9.35 19.19
C VAL A 44 4.85 10.33 20.31
N THR A 45 5.75 10.46 21.28
CA THR A 45 5.66 11.49 22.31
C THR A 45 5.88 12.89 21.70
N PRO A 46 5.58 13.99 22.44
CA PRO A 46 5.90 15.35 21.99
C PRO A 46 7.39 15.59 21.69
N GLN A 47 8.29 14.70 22.13
CA GLN A 47 9.73 14.74 21.86
C GLN A 47 10.13 13.85 20.66
N GLY A 48 9.17 13.30 19.92
CA GLY A 48 9.41 12.45 18.76
C GLY A 48 9.95 11.05 19.11
N LYS A 49 9.77 10.57 20.35
CA LYS A 49 10.11 9.19 20.75
C LYS A 49 8.93 8.26 20.50
N LEU A 50 9.18 6.99 20.15
CA LEU A 50 8.10 6.01 19.97
C LEU A 50 7.22 5.93 21.23
N ALA A 51 5.90 6.01 21.06
CA ALA A 51 4.98 5.86 22.18
C ALA A 51 4.98 4.41 22.67
N MET A 52 5.15 4.24 23.99
CA MET A 52 5.14 2.92 24.65
C MET A 52 3.80 2.60 25.33
N THR A 53 2.85 3.53 25.24
CA THR A 53 1.48 3.36 25.72
C THR A 53 0.74 2.35 24.82
N PRO A 54 -0.24 1.60 25.37
CA PRO A 54 -1.07 0.70 24.56
C PRO A 54 -1.92 1.48 23.57
N HIS A 55 -2.51 0.78 22.60
CA HIS A 55 -3.54 1.33 21.72
C HIS A 55 -4.63 2.04 22.55
N PRO A 56 -4.93 3.33 22.29
CA PRO A 56 -5.89 4.07 23.08
C PRO A 56 -7.24 3.35 23.13
N ARG A 57 -7.74 3.05 24.34
CA ARG A 57 -9.03 2.34 24.50
C ARG A 57 -10.20 3.09 23.87
N ALA A 58 -10.10 4.42 23.76
CA ALA A 58 -11.09 5.26 23.08
C ALA A 58 -11.15 5.02 21.56
N PHE A 59 -10.11 4.44 20.95
CA PHE A 59 -10.16 3.97 19.55
C PHE A 59 -10.93 2.65 19.40
N GLY A 60 -11.25 1.97 20.51
CA GLY A 60 -11.92 0.70 20.52
C GLY A 60 -10.94 -0.48 20.51
N SER A 61 -11.30 -1.54 19.78
CA SER A 61 -10.49 -2.73 19.61
C SER A 61 -9.75 -2.71 18.27
N ALA A 62 -8.42 -2.78 18.30
CA ALA A 62 -7.64 -2.93 17.08
C ALA A 62 -7.98 -4.24 16.31
N LEU A 63 -8.58 -5.25 16.96
CA LEU A 63 -8.96 -6.50 16.28
C LEU A 63 -10.20 -6.33 15.39
N THR A 64 -11.20 -5.58 15.86
CA THR A 64 -12.56 -5.58 15.28
C THR A 64 -13.05 -4.20 14.85
N HIS A 65 -12.35 -3.12 15.21
CA HIS A 65 -12.76 -1.78 14.80
C HIS A 65 -12.56 -1.60 13.29
N PRO A 66 -13.59 -1.16 12.54
CA PRO A 66 -13.53 -1.20 11.08
C PRO A 66 -12.67 -0.11 10.44
N LEU A 67 -12.35 0.95 11.18
CA LEU A 67 -11.71 2.17 10.63
C LEU A 67 -10.38 2.55 11.28
N ILE A 68 -10.03 1.94 12.41
CA ILE A 68 -8.86 2.29 13.22
C ILE A 68 -8.31 0.99 13.78
N THR A 69 -7.09 0.65 13.44
CA THR A 69 -6.41 -0.56 13.93
C THR A 69 -4.93 -0.27 14.16
N THR A 70 -4.14 -1.31 14.36
CA THR A 70 -2.67 -1.24 14.37
C THR A 70 -2.12 -2.19 13.32
N ASP A 71 -1.02 -1.81 12.69
CA ASP A 71 -0.22 -2.73 11.87
C ASP A 71 0.80 -3.47 12.75
N TYR A 72 2.10 -3.44 12.44
CA TYR A 72 3.08 -4.30 13.08
C TYR A 72 3.25 -4.02 14.57
N SER A 73 3.37 -2.75 14.93
CA SER A 73 3.62 -2.29 16.29
C SER A 73 2.33 -1.82 16.97
N GLU A 74 2.24 -1.97 18.29
CA GLU A 74 1.16 -1.37 19.10
C GLU A 74 1.10 0.16 18.97
N ALA A 75 2.24 0.78 18.64
CA ALA A 75 2.34 2.20 18.37
C ALA A 75 2.03 2.57 16.91
N LEU A 76 2.00 1.61 15.97
CA LEU A 76 1.77 1.86 14.55
C LEU A 76 0.27 1.82 14.24
N VAL A 77 -0.39 2.96 14.41
CA VAL A 77 -1.83 3.12 14.12
C VAL A 77 -2.05 3.10 12.62
N GLU A 78 -3.12 2.44 12.20
CA GLU A 78 -3.59 2.42 10.81
C GLU A 78 -5.02 2.98 10.77
N LEU A 79 -5.21 4.06 10.01
CA LEU A 79 -6.50 4.69 9.78
C LEU A 79 -7.03 4.25 8.41
N ILE A 80 -8.21 3.65 8.40
CA ILE A 80 -8.80 3.00 7.22
C ILE A 80 -10.11 3.69 6.88
N THR A 81 -10.19 4.32 5.70
CA THR A 81 -11.43 4.94 5.26
C THR A 81 -12.43 3.90 4.77
N PRO A 82 -13.75 4.18 4.84
CA PRO A 82 -14.72 3.50 4.01
C PRO A 82 -14.37 3.61 2.52
N ALA A 83 -14.95 2.71 1.71
CA ALA A 83 -14.88 2.79 0.26
C ALA A 83 -15.88 3.83 -0.26
N GLU A 84 -15.38 4.90 -0.88
CA GLU A 84 -16.16 6.07 -1.31
C GLU A 84 -16.05 6.28 -2.83
N THR A 85 -17.06 6.89 -3.44
CA THR A 85 -17.09 7.08 -4.91
C THR A 85 -16.21 8.22 -5.40
N ASP A 86 -15.74 9.09 -4.51
CA ASP A 86 -15.00 10.29 -4.85
C ASP A 86 -13.78 10.51 -3.96
N ALA A 87 -12.67 10.90 -4.57
CA ALA A 87 -11.40 11.12 -3.86
C ALA A 87 -11.51 12.21 -2.77
N ALA A 88 -12.25 13.29 -3.00
CA ALA A 88 -12.41 14.34 -1.98
C ALA A 88 -13.18 13.80 -0.76
N LEU A 89 -14.24 13.03 -1.01
CA LEU A 89 -14.99 12.38 0.07
C LEU A 89 -14.11 11.38 0.84
N THR A 90 -13.27 10.58 0.15
CA THR A 90 -12.31 9.69 0.82
C THR A 90 -11.35 10.46 1.72
N LEU A 91 -10.81 11.60 1.26
CA LEU A 91 -9.95 12.45 2.09
C LEU A 91 -10.71 13.11 3.25
N ASP A 92 -11.97 13.50 3.07
CA ASP A 92 -12.81 14.02 4.16
C ASP A 92 -13.02 12.93 5.24
N ARG A 93 -13.24 11.67 4.84
CA ARG A 93 -13.29 10.54 5.80
C ARG A 93 -11.97 10.37 6.55
N LEU A 94 -10.84 10.49 5.84
CA LEU A 94 -9.52 10.41 6.46
C LEU A 94 -9.26 11.57 7.43
N ASP A 95 -9.70 12.79 7.12
CA ASP A 95 -9.65 13.96 8.02
C ASP A 95 -10.43 13.69 9.31
N VAL A 96 -11.65 13.16 9.21
CA VAL A 96 -12.48 12.79 10.37
C VAL A 96 -11.77 11.78 11.27
N LEU A 97 -11.14 10.75 10.68
CA LEU A 97 -10.39 9.74 11.44
C LEU A 97 -9.20 10.35 12.20
N HIS A 98 -8.47 11.27 11.57
CA HIS A 98 -7.36 11.97 12.25
C HIS A 98 -7.86 12.86 13.38
N ARG A 99 -8.96 13.60 13.18
CA ARG A 99 -9.55 14.47 14.22
C ARG A 99 -10.04 13.67 15.42
N PHE A 100 -10.69 12.52 15.16
CA PHE A 100 -11.05 11.58 16.21
C PHE A 100 -9.79 11.07 16.95
N ALA A 101 -8.78 10.61 16.20
CA ALA A 101 -7.54 10.10 16.79
C ALA A 101 -6.88 11.12 17.73
N TYR A 102 -6.70 12.36 17.26
CA TYR A 102 -6.09 13.45 18.02
C TYR A 102 -6.92 13.93 19.22
N SER A 103 -8.24 13.71 19.21
CA SER A 103 -9.11 14.03 20.35
C SER A 103 -8.97 13.02 21.50
N HIS A 104 -8.43 11.83 21.22
CA HIS A 104 -8.45 10.68 22.15
C HIS A 104 -7.07 10.06 22.46
N MET A 105 -5.98 10.61 21.92
CA MET A 105 -4.60 10.13 22.16
C MET A 105 -3.77 11.04 23.09
N GLY A 106 -4.41 11.99 23.79
CA GLY A 106 -3.73 12.91 24.69
C GLY A 106 -2.71 13.79 23.96
N ASP A 107 -1.51 13.91 24.51
CA ASP A 107 -0.42 14.76 23.98
C ASP A 107 0.43 14.07 22.91
N GLU A 108 0.21 12.78 22.63
CA GLU A 108 0.94 12.06 21.58
C GLU A 108 0.72 12.70 20.20
N LEU A 109 1.60 12.38 19.26
CA LEU A 109 1.55 12.83 17.87
C LEU A 109 1.51 11.61 16.93
N LEU A 110 0.89 11.76 15.76
CA LEU A 110 1.05 10.81 14.67
C LEU A 110 2.24 11.23 13.81
N TRP A 111 3.26 10.39 13.73
CA TRP A 111 4.47 10.62 12.93
C TRP A 111 4.11 10.67 11.44
N ASN A 112 4.17 11.85 10.84
CA ASN A 112 3.71 12.06 9.47
C ASN A 112 4.85 11.92 8.44
N ASN A 113 5.61 10.83 8.53
CA ASN A 113 6.67 10.47 7.59
C ASN A 113 6.74 8.95 7.43
N SER A 114 7.14 8.48 6.24
CA SER A 114 7.26 7.04 5.96
C SER A 114 8.40 6.36 6.69
N MET A 115 9.57 7.02 6.79
CA MET A 115 10.68 6.49 7.58
C MET A 115 10.45 6.79 9.05
N PRO A 116 10.71 5.83 9.96
CA PRO A 116 10.41 6.00 11.37
C PRO A 116 11.35 7.02 12.03
N ASN A 117 10.90 7.56 13.16
CA ASN A 117 11.71 8.32 14.11
C ASN A 117 12.85 7.47 14.70
N SER A 118 13.71 8.05 15.55
CA SER A 118 14.67 7.28 16.36
C SER A 118 13.97 6.21 17.20
N LEU A 119 14.00 4.96 16.73
CA LEU A 119 13.44 3.80 17.42
C LEU A 119 14.28 3.38 18.64
N PRO A 120 13.64 2.74 19.65
CA PRO A 120 14.36 2.03 20.71
C PRO A 120 15.05 0.77 20.14
N PRO A 121 15.85 0.04 20.95
CA PRO A 121 16.30 -1.31 20.59
C PRO A 121 15.17 -2.19 20.05
N GLU A 122 15.47 -3.08 19.09
CA GLU A 122 14.44 -3.81 18.36
C GLU A 122 13.52 -4.64 19.26
N ASP A 123 14.06 -5.25 20.30
CA ASP A 123 13.33 -6.08 21.26
C ASP A 123 12.38 -5.28 22.17
N GLU A 124 12.59 -3.96 22.28
CA GLU A 124 11.73 -3.04 23.02
C GLU A 124 10.55 -2.50 22.19
N ILE A 125 10.59 -2.57 20.84
CA ILE A 125 9.49 -2.08 19.99
C ILE A 125 8.22 -2.93 20.26
N PRO A 126 7.11 -2.35 20.75
CA PRO A 126 5.96 -3.14 21.19
C PRO A 126 5.23 -3.72 19.99
N LEU A 127 4.90 -5.01 20.02
CA LEU A 127 4.12 -5.69 18.97
C LEU A 127 2.63 -5.40 19.15
N GLY A 128 1.89 -5.31 18.04
CA GLY A 128 0.43 -5.14 18.09
C GLY A 128 -0.27 -6.20 18.94
N LEU A 129 -1.21 -5.75 19.77
CA LEU A 129 -2.00 -6.57 20.69
C LEU A 129 -3.47 -6.61 20.24
N TYR A 130 -4.04 -7.81 20.17
CA TYR A 130 -5.37 -8.05 19.61
C TYR A 130 -6.29 -8.86 20.53
N GLY A 131 -6.07 -8.76 21.84
CA GLY A 131 -6.81 -9.55 22.83
C GLY A 131 -6.32 -10.99 22.98
N THR A 132 -7.15 -11.83 23.59
CA THR A 132 -6.80 -13.22 23.95
C THR A 132 -7.49 -14.27 23.08
N SER A 133 -8.26 -13.84 22.07
CA SER A 133 -8.87 -14.78 21.12
C SER A 133 -7.82 -15.54 20.32
N ASN A 134 -8.18 -16.68 19.76
CA ASN A 134 -7.32 -17.46 18.88
C ASN A 134 -6.86 -16.64 17.67
N ILE A 135 -7.76 -15.87 17.05
CA ILE A 135 -7.40 -15.00 15.92
C ILE A 135 -6.54 -13.79 16.35
N GLY A 136 -6.79 -13.23 17.54
CA GLY A 136 -5.98 -12.17 18.12
C GLY A 136 -4.56 -12.64 18.43
N THR A 137 -4.45 -13.84 19.02
CA THR A 137 -3.19 -14.52 19.31
C THR A 137 -2.44 -14.86 18.03
N LEU A 138 -3.13 -15.34 16.99
CA LEU A 138 -2.53 -15.60 15.68
C LEU A 138 -1.90 -14.33 15.07
N LYS A 139 -2.62 -13.19 15.12
CA LYS A 139 -2.10 -11.89 14.66
C LYS A 139 -0.87 -11.44 15.44
N HIS A 140 -0.81 -11.74 16.74
CA HIS A 140 0.35 -11.46 17.58
C HIS A 140 1.55 -12.37 17.27
N VAL A 141 1.31 -13.69 17.17
CA VAL A 141 2.33 -14.70 16.80
C VAL A 141 2.89 -14.43 15.41
N TYR A 142 2.07 -14.00 14.46
CA TYR A 142 2.51 -13.54 13.14
C TYR A 142 3.58 -12.45 13.24
N ARG A 143 3.35 -11.42 14.07
CA ARG A 143 4.27 -10.30 14.30
C ARG A 143 5.54 -10.72 15.03
N ARG A 144 5.45 -11.67 15.98
CA ARG A 144 6.63 -12.32 16.58
C ARG A 144 7.46 -13.03 15.51
N GLY A 145 6.83 -13.74 14.58
CA GLY A 145 7.50 -14.39 13.47
C GLY A 145 8.19 -13.39 12.54
N LEU A 146 7.50 -12.29 12.20
CA LEU A 146 8.11 -11.20 11.42
C LEU A 146 9.33 -10.58 12.12
N ALA A 147 9.27 -10.40 13.44
CA ALA A 147 10.41 -9.92 14.23
C ALA A 147 11.64 -10.83 14.05
N LEU A 148 11.45 -12.15 14.12
CA LEU A 148 12.54 -13.12 13.99
C LEU A 148 13.09 -13.21 12.57
N ARG A 149 12.22 -13.04 11.57
CA ARG A 149 12.56 -13.20 10.15
C ARG A 149 13.17 -11.96 9.53
N TYR A 150 12.77 -10.76 9.98
CA TYR A 150 13.10 -9.50 9.31
C TYR A 150 13.60 -8.38 10.26
N GLY A 151 13.52 -8.57 11.58
CA GLY A 151 13.77 -7.52 12.58
C GLY A 151 12.58 -6.57 12.77
N ARG A 152 12.50 -5.94 13.95
CA ARG A 152 11.36 -5.06 14.29
C ARG A 152 11.46 -3.67 13.67
N THR A 153 12.69 -3.16 13.49
CA THR A 153 12.95 -1.81 12.97
C THR A 153 12.31 -1.57 11.60
N MET A 154 12.48 -2.52 10.69
CA MET A 154 12.00 -2.38 9.31
C MET A 154 10.47 -2.35 9.22
N GLN A 155 9.80 -3.04 10.14
CA GLN A 155 8.34 -3.12 10.22
C GLN A 155 7.69 -1.84 10.78
N CYS A 156 8.50 -0.87 11.20
CA CYS A 156 8.03 0.45 11.64
C CYS A 156 8.00 1.48 10.50
N ILE A 157 8.37 1.09 9.27
CA ILE A 157 8.12 1.90 8.08
C ILE A 157 6.61 2.01 7.87
N ALA A 158 6.12 3.22 7.66
CA ALA A 158 4.72 3.51 7.40
C ALA A 158 4.49 3.96 5.94
N GLY A 159 3.29 3.73 5.42
CA GLY A 159 2.91 4.20 4.09
C GLY A 159 1.43 4.55 3.96
N ILE A 160 1.06 4.81 2.71
CA ILE A 160 -0.33 4.93 2.26
C ILE A 160 -0.65 3.74 1.39
N HIS A 161 -1.76 3.06 1.66
CA HIS A 161 -2.39 2.17 0.69
C HIS A 161 -3.57 2.85 0.04
N TYR A 162 -3.60 2.85 -1.30
CA TYR A 162 -4.72 3.37 -2.08
C TYR A 162 -5.48 2.21 -2.71
N ASN A 163 -6.68 1.98 -2.19
CA ASN A 163 -7.61 0.96 -2.67
C ASN A 163 -8.44 1.54 -3.82
N TYR A 164 -8.59 0.80 -4.92
CA TYR A 164 -9.28 1.27 -6.12
C TYR A 164 -10.08 0.14 -6.79
N SER A 165 -11.32 0.43 -7.18
CA SER A 165 -12.16 -0.47 -7.97
C SER A 165 -12.96 0.29 -9.04
N LEU A 166 -13.28 -0.41 -10.13
CA LEU A 166 -14.34 0.03 -11.05
C LEU A 166 -15.66 -0.60 -10.63
N ASN A 167 -16.75 0.10 -10.95
CA ASN A 167 -18.10 -0.42 -10.77
C ASN A 167 -18.32 -1.70 -11.61
N GLU A 168 -19.11 -2.64 -11.07
CA GLU A 168 -19.42 -3.91 -11.73
C GLU A 168 -20.03 -3.75 -13.12
N ASP A 169 -20.80 -2.68 -13.36
CA ASP A 169 -21.40 -2.40 -14.66
C ASP A 169 -20.37 -1.99 -15.72
N VAL A 170 -19.21 -1.46 -15.32
CA VAL A 170 -18.10 -1.18 -16.25
C VAL A 170 -17.55 -2.49 -16.81
N TRP A 171 -17.38 -3.52 -15.97
CA TRP A 171 -16.87 -4.82 -16.40
C TRP A 171 -17.84 -5.52 -17.36
N ARG A 172 -19.14 -5.48 -17.04
CA ARG A 172 -20.20 -6.05 -17.90
C ARG A 172 -20.26 -5.35 -19.25
N ALA A 173 -20.24 -4.02 -19.25
CA ALA A 173 -20.25 -3.21 -20.46
C ALA A 173 -19.02 -3.52 -21.32
N TRP A 174 -17.84 -3.58 -20.70
CA TRP A 174 -16.60 -3.86 -21.40
C TRP A 174 -16.59 -5.28 -21.98
N GLN A 175 -17.03 -6.29 -21.24
CA GLN A 175 -17.12 -7.64 -21.77
C GLN A 175 -18.05 -7.71 -23.00
N ALA A 176 -19.17 -6.99 -22.99
CA ALA A 176 -20.10 -6.93 -24.12
C ALA A 176 -19.50 -6.27 -25.38
N LEU A 177 -18.44 -5.44 -25.25
CA LEU A 177 -17.70 -4.89 -26.39
C LEU A 177 -16.80 -5.92 -27.08
N ASP A 178 -16.52 -7.05 -26.43
CA ASP A 178 -15.72 -8.15 -26.96
C ASP A 178 -16.60 -9.40 -27.16
N PRO A 179 -17.31 -9.51 -28.30
CA PRO A 179 -18.18 -10.65 -28.58
C PRO A 179 -17.42 -11.97 -28.74
N THR A 180 -16.08 -11.94 -28.75
CA THR A 180 -15.24 -13.14 -28.82
C THR A 180 -14.86 -13.68 -27.45
N SER A 181 -15.13 -12.93 -26.37
CA SER A 181 -14.82 -13.36 -25.01
C SER A 181 -15.68 -14.54 -24.59
N THR A 182 -15.03 -15.63 -24.18
CA THR A 182 -15.68 -16.82 -23.61
C THR A 182 -15.54 -16.89 -22.08
N LEU A 183 -15.00 -15.85 -21.46
CA LEU A 183 -14.77 -15.80 -20.01
C LEU A 183 -16.08 -15.63 -19.25
N THR A 184 -16.15 -16.15 -18.03
CA THR A 184 -17.23 -15.75 -17.10
C THR A 184 -17.04 -14.29 -16.70
N ALA A 185 -18.10 -13.63 -16.19
CA ALA A 185 -17.99 -12.25 -15.73
C ALA A 185 -16.89 -12.06 -14.65
N ARG A 186 -16.78 -13.02 -13.72
CA ARG A 186 -15.75 -13.08 -12.66
C ARG A 186 -14.35 -13.17 -13.25
N ASP A 187 -14.15 -14.07 -14.23
CA ASP A 187 -12.83 -14.31 -14.81
C ASP A 187 -12.43 -13.16 -15.73
N PHE A 188 -13.39 -12.55 -16.44
CA PHE A 188 -13.16 -11.33 -17.22
C PHE A 188 -12.70 -10.18 -16.31
N GLN A 189 -13.43 -9.91 -15.23
CA GLN A 189 -13.05 -8.88 -14.25
C GLN A 189 -11.65 -9.13 -13.69
N SER A 190 -11.37 -10.37 -13.29
CA SER A 190 -10.06 -10.75 -12.75
C SER A 190 -8.94 -10.58 -13.78
N GLU A 191 -9.15 -11.02 -15.03
CA GLU A 191 -8.18 -10.82 -16.11
C GLU A 191 -7.89 -9.34 -16.34
N ARG A 192 -8.91 -8.48 -16.35
CA ARG A 192 -8.73 -7.02 -16.52
C ARG A 192 -8.02 -6.37 -15.33
N TYR A 193 -8.25 -6.83 -14.11
CA TYR A 193 -7.46 -6.36 -12.97
C TYR A 193 -6.00 -6.83 -13.05
N PHE A 194 -5.72 -8.03 -13.54
CA PHE A 194 -4.33 -8.45 -13.80
C PHE A 194 -3.69 -7.67 -14.95
N ALA A 195 -4.45 -7.31 -15.99
CA ALA A 195 -4.00 -6.39 -17.03
C ALA A 195 -3.60 -5.02 -16.45
N LEU A 196 -4.44 -4.45 -15.57
CA LEU A 196 -4.13 -3.24 -14.80
C LEU A 196 -2.83 -3.41 -14.02
N ILE A 197 -2.71 -4.49 -13.24
CA ILE A 197 -1.53 -4.75 -12.40
C ILE A 197 -0.24 -4.85 -13.25
N ARG A 198 -0.27 -5.53 -14.40
CA ARG A 198 0.91 -5.62 -15.27
C ARG A 198 1.31 -4.23 -15.81
N ASN A 199 0.35 -3.40 -16.21
CA ASN A 199 0.62 -2.04 -16.68
C ASN A 199 1.13 -1.13 -15.54
N PHE A 200 0.53 -1.25 -14.35
CA PHE A 200 0.99 -0.58 -13.16
C PHE A 200 2.44 -0.97 -12.84
N ARG A 201 2.78 -2.26 -12.82
CA ARG A 201 4.15 -2.73 -12.54
C ARG A 201 5.17 -2.15 -13.51
N ARG A 202 4.83 -2.00 -14.79
CA ARG A 202 5.73 -1.39 -15.80
C ARG A 202 5.99 0.09 -15.58
N THR A 203 5.04 0.81 -14.95
CA THR A 203 5.01 2.28 -14.96
C THR A 203 4.94 2.92 -13.58
N SER A 204 4.82 2.14 -12.49
CA SER A 204 4.70 2.64 -11.11
C SER A 204 5.95 3.34 -10.59
N TRP A 205 7.08 3.21 -11.29
CA TRP A 205 8.25 4.06 -11.05
C TRP A 205 7.90 5.55 -11.20
N LEU A 206 6.88 5.91 -12.00
CA LEU A 206 6.39 7.27 -12.13
C LEU A 206 5.85 7.81 -10.79
N LEU A 207 5.16 6.97 -10.01
CA LEU A 207 4.68 7.35 -8.68
C LEU A 207 5.85 7.63 -7.73
N MET A 208 6.93 6.86 -7.83
CA MET A 208 8.13 7.08 -7.02
C MET A 208 8.77 8.42 -7.34
N TYR A 209 8.76 8.80 -8.62
CA TYR A 209 9.29 10.10 -9.03
C TYR A 209 8.40 11.27 -8.56
N LEU A 210 7.10 11.18 -8.81
CA LEU A 210 6.15 12.28 -8.56
C LEU A 210 5.88 12.50 -7.08
N PHE A 211 5.77 11.42 -6.30
CA PHE A 211 5.21 11.43 -4.95
C PHE A 211 6.14 10.83 -3.88
N GLY A 212 7.29 10.24 -4.26
CA GLY A 212 8.26 9.78 -3.28
C GLY A 212 8.72 10.91 -2.36
N ALA A 213 8.64 10.67 -1.05
CA ALA A 213 8.82 11.67 -0.01
C ALA A 213 9.74 11.21 1.15
N SER A 214 10.45 10.09 0.98
CA SER A 214 11.35 9.54 2.00
C SER A 214 12.83 9.47 1.55
N PRO A 215 13.48 10.61 1.22
CA PRO A 215 14.86 10.62 0.71
C PRO A 215 15.93 10.47 1.81
N ALA A 216 15.53 10.56 3.08
CA ALA A 216 16.39 10.55 4.27
C ALA A 216 15.77 9.70 5.38
N LEU A 217 16.59 9.29 6.34
CA LEU A 217 16.20 8.45 7.48
C LEU A 217 17.13 8.68 8.68
N ASN A 218 16.63 8.33 9.86
CA ASN A 218 17.46 8.29 11.07
C ASN A 218 18.56 7.22 10.94
N ARG A 219 19.80 7.56 11.28
CA ARG A 219 20.95 6.66 11.12
C ARG A 219 20.81 5.32 11.85
N ARG A 220 20.04 5.29 12.95
CA ARG A 220 19.81 4.06 13.73
C ARG A 220 19.00 3.01 12.99
N PHE A 221 18.21 3.41 11.99
CA PHE A 221 17.41 2.48 11.18
C PHE A 221 18.25 1.41 10.46
N VAL A 222 19.49 1.77 10.12
CA VAL A 222 20.47 0.89 9.45
C VAL A 222 21.63 0.50 10.36
N GLU A 223 21.49 0.68 11.68
CA GLU A 223 22.51 0.30 12.66
C GLU A 223 22.87 -1.19 12.52
N GLY A 224 24.16 -1.49 12.36
CA GLY A 224 24.65 -2.85 12.14
C GLY A 224 24.38 -3.45 10.75
N LYS A 225 23.80 -2.69 9.81
CA LYS A 225 23.49 -3.14 8.44
C LYS A 225 24.44 -2.52 7.41
N ALA A 226 24.80 -3.28 6.38
CA ALA A 226 25.53 -2.74 5.25
C ALA A 226 24.59 -1.86 4.38
N HIS A 227 25.02 -0.64 4.06
CA HIS A 227 24.25 0.28 3.23
C HIS A 227 25.17 1.16 2.37
N ARG A 228 24.58 1.86 1.39
CA ARG A 228 25.27 2.82 0.51
C ARG A 228 24.80 4.26 0.68
N LEU A 229 24.05 4.53 1.75
CA LEU A 229 23.59 5.87 2.09
C LEU A 229 24.76 6.82 2.39
N GLU A 230 24.56 8.09 2.06
CA GLU A 230 25.45 9.19 2.42
C GLU A 230 25.04 9.81 3.77
N THR A 231 25.99 10.45 4.45
CA THR A 231 25.75 11.22 5.66
C THR A 231 25.15 12.57 5.30
N PHE A 232 23.96 12.87 5.83
CA PHE A 232 23.36 14.21 5.75
C PHE A 232 23.89 15.09 6.90
N ASP A 233 23.83 14.56 8.12
CA ASP A 233 24.37 15.17 9.35
C ASP A 233 24.79 14.08 10.37
N ALA A 234 24.93 14.44 11.65
CA ALA A 234 25.35 13.51 12.72
C ALA A 234 24.36 12.37 12.97
N ASP A 235 23.06 12.58 12.75
CA ASP A 235 21.96 11.68 13.11
C ASP A 235 21.18 11.14 11.89
N THR A 236 21.48 11.64 10.69
CA THR A 236 20.69 11.42 9.47
C THR A 236 21.53 10.85 8.33
N PHE A 237 21.01 9.80 7.71
CA PHE A 237 21.49 9.29 6.42
C PHE A 237 20.50 9.61 5.30
N TYR A 238 21.00 9.73 4.07
CA TYR A 238 20.18 10.05 2.89
C TYR A 238 20.84 9.58 1.59
N LEU A 239 20.14 9.74 0.47
CA LEU A 239 20.74 9.73 -0.87
C LEU A 239 20.40 11.03 -1.60
N PRO A 240 21.36 11.70 -2.26
CA PRO A 240 21.18 13.04 -2.82
C PRO A 240 20.10 13.11 -3.90
N HIS A 241 19.85 12.00 -4.60
CA HIS A 241 18.88 11.88 -5.68
C HIS A 241 17.73 10.91 -5.41
N ALA A 242 17.65 10.32 -4.20
CA ALA A 242 16.55 9.40 -3.88
C ALA A 242 15.21 10.12 -3.85
N THR A 243 14.17 9.37 -4.19
CA THR A 243 12.79 9.80 -4.02
C THR A 243 12.10 9.07 -2.88
N SER A 244 12.29 7.75 -2.77
CA SER A 244 11.71 6.94 -1.70
C SER A 244 12.70 5.86 -1.23
N LEU A 245 13.34 6.07 -0.08
CA LEU A 245 14.14 5.05 0.59
C LEU A 245 13.26 3.96 1.21
N ARG A 246 12.01 4.28 1.57
CA ARG A 246 11.00 3.28 1.97
C ARG A 246 10.84 2.19 0.92
N MET A 247 10.82 2.57 -0.35
CA MET A 247 10.65 1.66 -1.49
C MET A 247 11.99 1.19 -2.09
N SER A 248 13.12 1.41 -1.41
CA SER A 248 14.43 0.90 -1.83
C SER A 248 14.73 -0.49 -1.22
N ASP A 249 15.95 -0.97 -1.46
CA ASP A 249 16.54 -2.14 -0.82
C ASP A 249 16.74 -2.01 0.71
N LEU A 250 16.29 -0.93 1.35
CA LEU A 250 16.29 -0.81 2.81
C LEU A 250 15.03 -1.37 3.47
N GLY A 251 14.00 -1.67 2.66
CA GLY A 251 12.73 -2.27 3.10
C GLY A 251 12.68 -3.80 3.00
N TYR A 252 11.47 -4.34 2.83
CA TYR A 252 11.17 -5.78 2.81
C TYR A 252 11.83 -6.59 1.68
N THR A 253 12.38 -5.95 0.66
CA THR A 253 12.79 -6.61 -0.59
C THR A 253 14.07 -7.45 -0.50
N ASN A 254 14.79 -7.41 0.62
CA ASN A 254 16.11 -8.03 0.75
C ASN A 254 16.13 -9.37 1.50
N ASN A 255 14.98 -9.96 1.84
CA ASN A 255 14.98 -11.24 2.54
C ASN A 255 15.31 -12.40 1.56
N PRO A 256 16.36 -13.21 1.82
CA PRO A 256 16.72 -14.36 1.00
C PRO A 256 15.61 -15.40 0.82
N ALA A 257 14.73 -15.59 1.81
CA ALA A 257 13.60 -16.51 1.72
C ALA A 257 12.61 -16.12 0.61
N GLN A 258 12.49 -14.82 0.32
CA GLN A 258 11.60 -14.29 -0.71
C GLN A 258 12.33 -13.89 -2.01
N ALA A 259 13.66 -14.08 -2.10
CA ALA A 259 14.44 -13.60 -3.24
C ALA A 259 14.02 -14.25 -4.57
N ASP A 260 13.59 -15.52 -4.53
CA ASP A 260 13.09 -16.26 -5.69
C ASP A 260 11.56 -16.13 -5.88
N LEU A 261 10.88 -15.40 -4.99
CA LEU A 261 9.43 -15.23 -5.05
C LEU A 261 9.06 -14.15 -6.07
N LEU A 262 8.93 -14.58 -7.33
CA LEU A 262 8.46 -13.76 -8.43
C LEU A 262 7.06 -14.26 -8.86
N PRO A 263 5.97 -13.69 -8.32
CA PRO A 263 4.63 -14.06 -8.77
C PRO A 263 4.44 -13.76 -10.25
N SER A 264 3.74 -14.66 -10.93
CA SER A 264 3.20 -14.37 -12.25
C SER A 264 2.00 -13.45 -12.10
N TYR A 265 1.97 -12.38 -12.90
CA TYR A 265 0.82 -11.48 -13.01
C TYR A 265 0.11 -11.66 -14.36
N ASP A 266 0.31 -12.80 -15.01
CA ASP A 266 -0.31 -13.09 -16.30
C ASP A 266 -1.81 -13.38 -16.13
N ASN A 267 -2.21 -14.06 -15.06
CA ASN A 267 -3.60 -14.29 -14.66
C ASN A 267 -3.70 -14.64 -13.16
N LEU A 268 -4.93 -14.77 -12.67
CA LEU A 268 -5.22 -15.07 -11.26
C LEU A 268 -4.67 -16.42 -10.81
N ASP A 269 -4.87 -17.49 -11.57
CA ASP A 269 -4.43 -18.84 -11.19
C ASP A 269 -2.91 -18.90 -11.03
N ALA A 270 -2.17 -18.34 -11.98
CA ALA A 270 -0.70 -18.30 -11.94
C ALA A 270 -0.17 -17.47 -10.76
N TYR A 271 -0.92 -16.46 -10.32
CA TYR A 271 -0.59 -15.68 -9.12
C TYR A 271 -0.86 -16.49 -7.84
N LEU A 272 -2.04 -17.14 -7.76
CA LEU A 272 -2.44 -17.96 -6.62
C LEU A 272 -1.49 -19.15 -6.42
N ASP A 273 -1.09 -19.83 -7.49
CA ASP A 273 -0.16 -20.97 -7.45
C ASP A 273 1.17 -20.61 -6.78
N VAL A 274 1.74 -19.45 -7.13
CA VAL A 274 3.02 -19.00 -6.56
C VAL A 274 2.87 -18.69 -5.08
N LEU A 275 1.82 -17.97 -4.67
CA LEU A 275 1.62 -17.64 -3.26
C LEU A 275 1.21 -18.83 -2.42
N ALA A 276 0.38 -19.73 -2.94
CA ALA A 276 0.00 -20.96 -2.26
C ALA A 276 1.22 -21.85 -1.99
N LYS A 277 2.13 -21.97 -2.96
CA LYS A 277 3.41 -22.65 -2.75
C LYS A 277 4.26 -21.97 -1.68
N ALA A 278 4.34 -20.63 -1.69
CA ALA A 278 5.16 -19.89 -0.73
C ALA A 278 4.65 -20.02 0.71
N VAL A 279 3.33 -20.08 0.93
CA VAL A 279 2.75 -20.31 2.26
C VAL A 279 2.77 -21.77 2.71
N SER A 280 3.18 -22.71 1.84
CA SER A 280 3.23 -24.15 2.14
C SER A 280 4.64 -24.76 2.08
N GLN A 281 5.65 -24.02 1.61
CA GLN A 281 7.01 -24.51 1.43
C GLN A 281 7.88 -24.19 2.65
N PRO A 282 8.38 -25.19 3.41
CA PRO A 282 9.32 -24.96 4.50
C PRO A 282 10.60 -24.26 4.04
N TYR A 283 11.16 -23.42 4.90
CA TYR A 283 12.45 -22.75 4.69
C TYR A 283 13.42 -23.11 5.81
N ALA A 284 14.53 -23.77 5.45
CA ALA A 284 15.44 -24.40 6.42
C ALA A 284 15.93 -23.45 7.54
N PRO A 285 16.30 -22.17 7.29
CA PRO A 285 16.61 -21.23 8.37
C PRO A 285 15.46 -20.99 9.36
N TYR A 286 14.20 -21.02 8.90
CA TYR A 286 13.03 -20.87 9.78
C TYR A 286 12.67 -22.17 10.49
N GLU A 287 12.94 -23.33 9.89
CA GLU A 287 12.84 -24.63 10.57
C GLU A 287 13.80 -24.73 11.75
N ALA A 288 15.04 -24.25 11.58
CA ALA A 288 16.04 -24.23 12.64
C ALA A 288 15.61 -23.35 13.85
N ILE A 289 14.71 -22.39 13.66
CA ILE A 289 14.14 -21.56 14.73
C ILE A 289 13.07 -22.32 15.53
N GLY A 290 12.31 -23.21 14.86
CA GLY A 290 11.10 -23.86 15.40
C GLY A 290 9.88 -22.94 15.44
N THR A 291 8.68 -23.50 15.65
CA THR A 291 7.45 -22.71 15.84
C THR A 291 7.25 -22.23 17.27
N GLN A 292 7.89 -22.90 18.24
CA GLN A 292 7.81 -22.58 19.67
C GLN A 292 9.20 -22.50 20.32
N ARG A 293 9.33 -21.67 21.36
CA ARG A 293 10.51 -21.57 22.25
C ARG A 293 10.02 -21.37 23.68
N ASP A 294 10.59 -22.13 24.62
CA ASP A 294 10.24 -22.04 26.06
C ASP A 294 8.73 -22.17 26.34
N GLY A 295 8.01 -22.97 25.54
CA GLY A 295 6.56 -23.17 25.65
C GLY A 295 5.70 -22.10 24.96
N GLU A 296 6.31 -21.14 24.29
CA GLU A 296 5.62 -20.00 23.65
C GLU A 296 5.72 -20.05 22.13
N TRP A 297 4.63 -19.71 21.43
CA TRP A 297 4.60 -19.60 19.97
C TRP A 297 5.40 -18.40 19.46
N VAL A 298 6.41 -18.64 18.62
CA VAL A 298 7.30 -17.58 18.11
C VAL A 298 7.12 -17.29 16.62
N GLN A 299 6.49 -18.18 15.87
CA GLN A 299 6.05 -17.98 14.48
C GLN A 299 4.93 -18.97 14.13
N ILE A 300 4.06 -18.63 13.18
CA ILE A 300 2.90 -19.46 12.83
C ILE A 300 3.35 -20.81 12.26
N ASN A 301 4.32 -20.80 11.35
CA ASN A 301 4.89 -21.96 10.69
C ASN A 301 6.36 -21.66 10.32
N THR A 302 7.01 -22.61 9.65
CA THR A 302 8.40 -22.52 9.19
C THR A 302 8.50 -22.34 7.67
N ASN A 303 7.41 -21.94 7.01
CA ASN A 303 7.35 -21.78 5.57
C ASN A 303 7.96 -20.45 5.10
N VAL A 304 8.26 -20.36 3.81
CA VAL A 304 8.78 -19.14 3.16
C VAL A 304 7.96 -17.92 3.55
N LEU A 305 6.62 -18.05 3.54
CA LEU A 305 5.69 -17.09 4.13
C LEU A 305 4.86 -17.74 5.24
N GLN A 306 4.66 -17.05 6.37
CA GLN A 306 3.72 -17.51 7.39
C GLN A 306 2.30 -17.52 6.86
N ILE A 307 1.91 -16.42 6.22
CA ILE A 307 0.61 -16.17 5.58
C ILE A 307 0.83 -15.29 4.35
N GLU A 308 -0.16 -15.23 3.47
CA GLU A 308 -0.12 -14.44 2.24
C GLU A 308 0.12 -12.95 2.46
N ASN A 309 -0.27 -12.40 3.61
CA ASN A 309 -0.05 -11.00 3.95
C ASN A 309 1.44 -10.64 4.11
N GLU A 310 2.31 -11.64 4.35
CA GLU A 310 3.78 -11.46 4.46
C GLU A 310 4.43 -11.16 3.10
N PHE A 311 3.75 -11.46 1.98
CA PHE A 311 4.29 -11.23 0.65
C PHE A 311 4.33 -9.74 0.29
N TYR A 312 5.51 -9.12 0.36
CA TYR A 312 5.65 -7.71 0.03
C TYR A 312 5.50 -7.44 -1.48
N SER A 313 4.61 -6.51 -1.86
CA SER A 313 4.37 -6.12 -3.24
C SER A 313 3.98 -4.64 -3.33
N THR A 314 4.28 -4.00 -4.45
CA THR A 314 3.91 -2.60 -4.74
C THR A 314 2.41 -2.43 -5.05
N ILE A 315 1.74 -3.52 -5.44
CA ILE A 315 0.31 -3.59 -5.72
C ILE A 315 -0.20 -5.00 -5.43
N ARG A 316 -1.43 -5.14 -4.91
CA ARG A 316 -2.06 -6.44 -4.64
C ARG A 316 -3.47 -6.52 -5.24
N PRO A 317 -3.86 -7.65 -5.86
CA PRO A 317 -5.26 -7.96 -6.10
C PRO A 317 -5.95 -8.30 -4.77
N LYS A 318 -7.17 -7.83 -4.57
CA LYS A 318 -7.89 -7.98 -3.31
C LYS A 318 -9.35 -8.37 -3.53
N ARG A 319 -9.88 -9.06 -2.52
CA ARG A 319 -11.28 -9.41 -2.34
C ARG A 319 -11.60 -9.21 -0.87
N VAL A 320 -12.77 -8.68 -0.55
CA VAL A 320 -13.23 -8.67 0.85
C VAL A 320 -13.38 -10.11 1.34
N THR A 321 -12.73 -10.41 2.46
CA THR A 321 -12.75 -11.72 3.13
C THR A 321 -13.89 -11.80 4.13
N GLN A 322 -14.47 -12.98 4.28
CA GLN A 322 -15.34 -13.30 5.41
C GLN A 322 -14.50 -13.53 6.68
N SER A 323 -15.14 -13.52 7.85
CA SER A 323 -14.43 -13.79 9.12
C SER A 323 -13.78 -15.18 9.08
N GLY A 324 -12.49 -15.26 9.42
CA GLY A 324 -11.70 -16.50 9.37
C GLY A 324 -11.29 -16.97 7.97
N GLU A 325 -11.72 -16.29 6.90
CA GLU A 325 -11.38 -16.67 5.53
C GLU A 325 -10.00 -16.16 5.11
N ARG A 326 -9.21 -17.03 4.47
CA ARG A 326 -7.90 -16.66 3.91
C ARG A 326 -8.05 -15.81 2.64
N PRO A 327 -7.33 -14.68 2.49
CA PRO A 327 -7.36 -13.87 1.27
C PRO A 327 -7.15 -14.65 -0.04
N LEU A 328 -6.25 -15.65 -0.07
CA LEU A 328 -6.04 -16.45 -1.29
C LEU A 328 -7.29 -17.25 -1.69
N HIS A 329 -8.06 -17.76 -0.72
CA HIS A 329 -9.31 -18.45 -1.00
C HIS A 329 -10.38 -17.50 -1.53
N ALA A 330 -10.54 -16.35 -0.87
CA ALA A 330 -11.50 -15.33 -1.30
C ALA A 330 -11.26 -14.93 -2.78
N LEU A 331 -9.99 -14.80 -3.16
CA LEU A 331 -9.58 -14.54 -4.54
C LEU A 331 -9.87 -15.74 -5.47
N SER A 332 -9.50 -16.96 -5.08
CA SER A 332 -9.74 -18.18 -5.87
C SER A 332 -11.22 -18.38 -6.20
N GLU A 333 -12.08 -18.29 -5.17
CA GLU A 333 -13.51 -18.55 -5.32
C GLU A 333 -14.24 -17.42 -6.06
N ARG A 334 -13.92 -16.17 -5.69
CA ARG A 334 -14.75 -15.01 -6.07
C ARG A 334 -14.03 -14.00 -6.95
N GLY A 335 -12.81 -14.28 -7.39
CA GLY A 335 -12.03 -13.40 -8.25
C GLY A 335 -11.59 -12.10 -7.57
N VAL A 336 -10.96 -11.24 -8.35
CA VAL A 336 -10.48 -9.92 -7.89
C VAL A 336 -11.64 -8.93 -7.87
N GLN A 337 -11.81 -8.19 -6.77
CA GLN A 337 -12.84 -7.17 -6.61
C GLN A 337 -12.27 -5.74 -6.69
N TYR A 338 -11.06 -5.55 -6.16
CA TYR A 338 -10.35 -4.28 -6.17
C TYR A 338 -8.84 -4.50 -6.16
N ILE A 339 -8.08 -3.44 -6.41
CA ILE A 339 -6.62 -3.43 -6.25
C ILE A 339 -6.22 -2.51 -5.10
N GLU A 340 -5.13 -2.86 -4.45
CA GLU A 340 -4.51 -2.09 -3.38
C GLU A 340 -3.12 -1.66 -3.84
N VAL A 341 -2.92 -0.36 -4.09
CA VAL A 341 -1.62 0.24 -4.38
C VAL A 341 -0.90 0.48 -3.06
N ARG A 342 0.29 -0.10 -2.88
CA ARG A 342 1.01 -0.11 -1.59
C ARG A 342 2.31 0.68 -1.59
N CYS A 343 2.69 1.25 -2.74
CA CYS A 343 4.00 1.88 -2.90
C CYS A 343 4.04 3.35 -2.52
N LEU A 344 2.94 3.97 -2.08
CA LEU A 344 2.91 5.41 -1.80
C LEU A 344 3.57 5.72 -0.46
N ASP A 345 4.48 6.68 -0.47
CA ASP A 345 5.01 7.27 0.76
C ASP A 345 3.95 8.19 1.39
N ILE A 346 4.12 8.47 2.68
CA ILE A 346 3.42 9.55 3.37
C ILE A 346 4.05 10.87 2.90
N ASP A 347 3.25 11.77 2.32
CA ASP A 347 3.68 13.14 2.04
C ASP A 347 3.71 13.95 3.34
N PRO A 348 4.91 14.34 3.83
CA PRO A 348 5.02 15.03 5.11
C PRO A 348 4.41 16.44 5.09
N PHE A 349 4.19 17.02 3.91
CA PHE A 349 3.59 18.34 3.77
C PHE A 349 2.06 18.34 3.82
N GLU A 350 1.43 17.16 3.69
CA GLU A 350 -0.01 16.98 3.73
C GLU A 350 -0.45 16.48 5.12
N PRO A 351 -1.41 17.12 5.81
CA PRO A 351 -1.82 16.70 7.16
C PRO A 351 -2.33 15.26 7.24
N THR A 352 -3.04 14.81 6.21
CA THR A 352 -3.55 13.43 6.08
C THR A 352 -2.52 12.46 5.48
N GLY A 353 -1.34 12.95 5.09
CA GLY A 353 -0.27 12.16 4.46
C GLY A 353 -0.41 11.95 2.95
N ILE A 354 -1.49 12.43 2.34
CA ILE A 354 -1.75 12.36 0.89
C ILE A 354 -2.63 13.54 0.48
N SER A 355 -2.32 14.18 -0.65
CA SER A 355 -3.10 15.31 -1.19
C SER A 355 -4.24 14.83 -2.10
N LEU A 356 -5.24 15.70 -2.30
CA LEU A 356 -6.32 15.43 -3.25
C LEU A 356 -5.80 15.30 -4.69
N GLU A 357 -4.82 16.10 -5.09
CA GLU A 357 -4.16 16.00 -6.41
C GLU A 357 -3.51 14.63 -6.60
N THR A 358 -2.90 14.07 -5.56
CA THR A 358 -2.31 12.72 -5.63
C THR A 358 -3.38 11.67 -5.86
N ALA A 359 -4.50 11.73 -5.12
CA ALA A 359 -5.63 10.81 -5.31
C ALA A 359 -6.28 10.94 -6.70
N ARG A 360 -6.48 12.17 -7.20
CA ARG A 360 -7.00 12.41 -8.56
C ARG A 360 -6.05 11.96 -9.66
N PHE A 361 -4.74 12.11 -9.46
CA PHE A 361 -3.77 11.53 -10.39
C PHE A 361 -3.88 10.00 -10.42
N LEU A 362 -4.00 9.35 -9.26
CA LEU A 362 -4.15 7.90 -9.16
C LEU A 362 -5.43 7.42 -9.87
N ASP A 363 -6.55 8.13 -9.76
CA ASP A 363 -7.78 7.79 -10.49
C ASP A 363 -7.55 7.72 -12.01
N ALA A 364 -6.97 8.77 -12.60
CA ALA A 364 -6.71 8.82 -14.03
C ALA A 364 -5.64 7.80 -14.45
N TYR A 365 -4.57 7.66 -13.65
CA TYR A 365 -3.47 6.73 -13.92
C TYR A 365 -3.91 5.26 -13.82
N LEU A 366 -4.68 4.87 -12.80
CA LEU A 366 -5.14 3.50 -12.61
C LEU A 366 -6.19 3.12 -13.66
N LEU A 367 -7.08 4.04 -14.05
CA LEU A 367 -7.99 3.82 -15.17
C LEU A 367 -7.24 3.71 -16.50
N TYR A 368 -6.19 4.52 -16.72
CA TYR A 368 -5.30 4.32 -17.86
C TYR A 368 -4.63 2.93 -17.82
N CYS A 369 -4.08 2.50 -16.69
CA CYS A 369 -3.48 1.17 -16.56
C CYS A 369 -4.49 0.05 -16.86
N ALA A 370 -5.75 0.21 -16.45
CA ALA A 370 -6.81 -0.74 -16.76
C ALA A 370 -7.09 -0.79 -18.27
N LEU A 371 -7.24 0.38 -18.91
CA LEU A 371 -7.68 0.50 -20.29
C LEU A 371 -6.56 0.44 -21.32
N GLU A 372 -5.29 0.52 -20.95
CA GLU A 372 -4.19 0.37 -21.90
C GLU A 372 -4.01 -1.11 -22.30
N ASP A 373 -3.46 -1.39 -23.48
CA ASP A 373 -3.12 -2.77 -23.83
C ASP A 373 -2.09 -3.32 -22.85
N SER A 374 -2.30 -4.54 -22.37
CA SER A 374 -1.48 -5.14 -21.31
C SER A 374 -0.89 -6.48 -21.75
N PRO A 375 0.23 -6.48 -22.49
CA PRO A 375 0.97 -7.69 -22.78
C PRO A 375 1.29 -8.46 -21.49
N LEU A 376 1.48 -9.78 -21.60
CA LEU A 376 1.96 -10.61 -20.49
C LEU A 376 3.28 -10.07 -19.94
N LEU A 377 3.55 -10.32 -18.66
CA LEU A 377 4.74 -9.80 -17.96
C LEU A 377 5.66 -10.97 -17.59
N PRO A 378 6.38 -11.57 -18.56
CA PRO A 378 7.26 -12.69 -18.30
C PRO A 378 8.41 -12.29 -17.35
N PRO A 379 9.12 -13.25 -16.73
CA PRO A 379 10.11 -12.98 -15.69
C PRO A 379 11.14 -11.89 -16.05
N ARG A 380 11.67 -11.89 -17.27
CA ARG A 380 12.62 -10.86 -17.74
C ARG A 380 12.03 -9.45 -17.70
N ALA A 381 10.78 -9.28 -18.13
CA ALA A 381 10.10 -7.99 -18.11
C ALA A 381 9.72 -7.57 -16.67
N SER A 382 9.41 -8.55 -15.80
CA SER A 382 9.18 -8.29 -14.37
C SER A 382 10.45 -7.79 -13.67
N ILE A 383 11.61 -8.40 -13.97
CA ILE A 383 12.92 -7.95 -13.46
C ILE A 383 13.25 -6.55 -13.98
N GLU A 384 13.00 -6.28 -15.27
CA GLU A 384 13.17 -4.94 -15.86
C GLU A 384 12.33 -3.88 -15.13
N ALA A 385 11.04 -4.16 -14.93
CA ALA A 385 10.12 -3.29 -14.20
C ALA A 385 10.57 -3.03 -12.75
N ASN A 386 10.98 -4.08 -12.03
CA ASN A 386 11.51 -3.96 -10.68
C ASN A 386 12.80 -3.13 -10.64
N GLY A 387 13.68 -3.31 -11.64
CA GLY A 387 14.91 -2.54 -11.80
C GLY A 387 14.65 -1.05 -12.00
N ASN A 388 13.71 -0.69 -12.87
CA ASN A 388 13.30 0.70 -13.08
C ASN A 388 12.72 1.32 -11.80
N PHE A 389 11.82 0.59 -11.14
CA PHE A 389 11.22 1.02 -9.88
C PHE A 389 12.29 1.30 -8.82
N SER A 390 13.24 0.37 -8.62
CA SER A 390 14.35 0.53 -7.68
C SER A 390 15.31 1.67 -8.05
N ALA A 391 15.59 1.86 -9.35
CA ALA A 391 16.43 2.95 -9.82
C ALA A 391 15.81 4.31 -9.52
N VAL A 392 14.50 4.48 -9.79
CA VAL A 392 13.82 5.74 -9.49
C VAL A 392 13.69 5.98 -7.99
N ALA A 393 13.41 4.95 -7.19
CA ALA A 393 13.36 5.07 -5.74
C ALA A 393 14.67 5.61 -5.14
N LYS A 394 15.83 5.14 -5.63
CA LYS A 394 17.17 5.49 -5.11
C LYS A 394 17.83 6.69 -5.77
N GLU A 395 17.56 6.95 -7.04
CA GLU A 395 18.23 8.02 -7.80
C GLU A 395 17.32 8.71 -8.83
N GLY A 396 16.00 8.67 -8.65
CA GLY A 396 15.01 9.24 -9.58
C GLY A 396 15.21 10.73 -9.90
N ARG A 397 15.82 11.50 -9.00
CA ARG A 397 16.12 12.92 -9.23
C ARG A 397 17.46 13.18 -9.93
N LYS A 398 18.20 12.14 -10.30
CA LYS A 398 19.50 12.26 -10.97
C LYS A 398 19.33 12.79 -12.39
N PRO A 399 20.03 13.89 -12.77
CA PRO A 399 19.97 14.40 -14.14
C PRO A 399 20.38 13.33 -15.17
N GLY A 400 19.59 13.20 -16.24
CA GLY A 400 19.89 12.25 -17.31
C GLY A 400 19.63 10.77 -16.97
N LEU A 401 18.90 10.46 -15.89
CA LEU A 401 18.55 9.07 -15.57
C LEU A 401 17.84 8.39 -16.76
N THR A 402 18.33 7.19 -17.10
CA THR A 402 17.74 6.31 -18.11
C THR A 402 17.15 5.07 -17.46
N LEU A 403 16.01 4.60 -18.00
CA LEU A 403 15.33 3.37 -17.61
C LEU A 403 15.41 2.33 -18.72
N GLN A 404 15.06 1.09 -18.42
CA GLN A 404 14.96 0.01 -19.41
C GLN A 404 13.50 -0.18 -19.84
N ARG A 405 13.24 -0.22 -21.14
CA ARG A 405 11.91 -0.50 -21.70
C ARG A 405 12.07 -1.44 -22.88
N ASP A 406 11.53 -2.65 -22.76
CA ASP A 406 11.61 -3.70 -23.79
C ASP A 406 13.07 -4.02 -24.18
N GLY A 407 13.95 -4.05 -23.17
CA GLY A 407 15.39 -4.28 -23.32
C GLY A 407 16.18 -3.12 -23.93
N LYS A 408 15.60 -1.93 -24.06
CA LYS A 408 16.27 -0.72 -24.56
C LYS A 408 16.38 0.33 -23.46
N SER A 409 17.50 1.04 -23.45
CA SER A 409 17.66 2.23 -22.61
C SER A 409 16.84 3.40 -23.15
N VAL A 410 16.02 4.03 -22.29
CA VAL A 410 15.19 5.19 -22.63
C VAL A 410 15.38 6.30 -21.58
N PRO A 411 15.42 7.59 -21.97
CA PRO A 411 15.44 8.68 -21.00
C PRO A 411 14.18 8.68 -20.13
N MET A 412 14.34 8.73 -18.81
CA MET A 412 13.20 8.67 -17.87
C MET A 412 12.20 9.81 -18.12
N ARG A 413 12.71 11.03 -18.37
CA ARG A 413 11.88 12.22 -18.60
C ARG A 413 11.01 12.08 -19.84
N GLU A 414 11.58 11.61 -20.95
CA GLU A 414 10.82 11.38 -22.19
C GLU A 414 9.73 10.34 -21.99
N TRP A 415 10.02 9.27 -21.23
CA TRP A 415 9.01 8.27 -20.92
C TRP A 415 7.92 8.82 -19.97
N ALA A 416 8.28 9.64 -18.98
CA ALA A 416 7.32 10.30 -18.10
C ALA A 416 6.38 11.24 -18.87
N GLU A 417 6.92 12.06 -19.79
CA GLU A 417 6.10 12.93 -20.66
C GLU A 417 5.12 12.10 -21.50
N ALA A 418 5.61 11.02 -22.13
CA ALA A 418 4.77 10.13 -22.92
C ALA A 418 3.66 9.45 -22.07
N LEU A 419 3.92 9.16 -20.80
CA LEU A 419 2.90 8.65 -19.88
C LEU A 419 1.86 9.72 -19.53
N PHE A 420 2.27 10.98 -19.29
CA PHE A 420 1.32 12.07 -19.05
C PHE A 420 0.41 12.31 -20.27
N ASP A 421 0.97 12.28 -21.48
CA ASP A 421 0.19 12.39 -22.73
C ASP A 421 -0.77 11.21 -22.91
N ALA A 422 -0.40 10.01 -22.46
CA ALA A 422 -1.25 8.83 -22.54
C ALA A 422 -2.38 8.82 -21.48
N ILE A 423 -2.15 9.43 -20.31
CA ILE A 423 -3.14 9.56 -19.22
C ILE A 423 -4.12 10.71 -19.50
N GLU A 424 -3.69 11.76 -20.22
CA GLU A 424 -4.50 12.97 -20.46
C GLU A 424 -5.90 12.69 -21.06
N PRO A 425 -6.09 11.78 -22.04
CA PRO A 425 -7.43 11.44 -22.53
C PRO A 425 -8.35 10.89 -21.43
N VAL A 426 -7.81 10.11 -20.49
CA VAL A 426 -8.57 9.60 -19.33
C VAL A 426 -8.98 10.72 -18.41
N ALA A 427 -8.06 11.62 -18.08
CA ALA A 427 -8.34 12.81 -17.25
C ALA A 427 -9.45 13.66 -17.87
N LYS A 428 -9.37 13.98 -19.17
CA LYS A 428 -10.40 14.72 -19.91
C LYS A 428 -11.76 14.02 -19.88
N THR A 429 -11.76 12.69 -19.92
CA THR A 429 -12.98 11.88 -19.90
C THR A 429 -13.64 11.92 -18.53
N LEU A 430 -12.88 11.72 -17.46
CA LEU A 430 -13.37 11.82 -16.08
C LEU A 430 -13.93 13.22 -15.78
N ASP A 431 -13.23 14.25 -16.23
CA ASP A 431 -13.63 15.66 -16.10
C ASP A 431 -14.94 15.95 -16.86
N ALA A 432 -15.06 15.49 -18.10
CA ALA A 432 -16.29 15.63 -18.89
C ALA A 432 -17.48 14.90 -18.25
N LEU A 433 -17.25 13.71 -17.66
CA LEU A 433 -18.27 12.96 -16.95
C LEU A 433 -18.69 13.66 -15.65
N ASN A 434 -17.76 14.27 -14.93
CA ASN A 434 -18.04 14.94 -13.66
C ASN A 434 -18.52 16.40 -13.82
N GLY A 435 -18.36 16.97 -15.01
CA GLY A 435 -18.72 18.37 -15.30
C GLY A 435 -17.73 19.37 -14.68
N ASN A 436 -16.46 19.00 -14.56
CA ASN A 436 -15.39 19.83 -13.99
C ASN A 436 -14.08 19.67 -14.80
N ASP A 437 -12.96 20.14 -14.26
CA ASP A 437 -11.61 20.10 -14.84
C ASP A 437 -10.56 19.60 -13.82
N ASP A 438 -10.99 18.86 -12.80
CA ASP A 438 -10.14 18.50 -11.64
C ASP A 438 -8.94 17.62 -12.02
N HIS A 439 -9.15 16.60 -12.86
CA HIS A 439 -8.10 15.66 -13.25
C HIS A 439 -7.13 16.31 -14.23
N THR A 440 -7.63 17.07 -15.21
CA THR A 440 -6.78 17.77 -16.18
C THR A 440 -5.94 18.87 -15.52
N ARG A 441 -6.51 19.65 -14.58
CA ARG A 441 -5.73 20.58 -13.75
C ARG A 441 -4.68 19.86 -12.91
N THR A 442 -5.01 18.72 -12.33
CA THR A 442 -4.07 17.88 -11.56
C THR A 442 -2.89 17.45 -12.43
N LEU A 443 -3.14 16.92 -13.63
CA LEU A 443 -2.08 16.56 -14.57
C LEU A 443 -1.21 17.77 -14.93
N ALA A 444 -1.83 18.91 -15.25
CA ALA A 444 -1.11 20.14 -15.59
C ALA A 444 -0.26 20.66 -14.42
N ALA A 445 -0.72 20.54 -13.18
CA ALA A 445 0.00 20.96 -11.98
C ALA A 445 1.19 20.04 -11.64
N LEU A 446 1.08 18.74 -11.94
CA LEU A 446 2.12 17.75 -11.67
C LEU A 446 3.19 17.69 -12.78
N ARG A 447 2.81 17.97 -14.03
CA ARG A 447 3.70 17.86 -15.20
C ARG A 447 5.03 18.66 -15.06
N PRO A 448 5.07 19.88 -14.49
CA PRO A 448 6.33 20.61 -14.25
C PRO A 448 7.39 19.83 -13.47
N ARG A 449 6.98 18.89 -12.60
CA ARG A 449 7.92 18.05 -11.83
C ARG A 449 8.82 17.20 -12.74
N ILE A 450 8.41 16.88 -13.97
CA ILE A 450 9.21 16.10 -14.95
C ILE A 450 10.41 16.89 -15.45
N ALA A 451 10.20 18.17 -15.76
CA ALA A 451 11.25 19.07 -16.23
C ALA A 451 12.16 19.53 -15.08
N ASP A 452 11.56 19.79 -13.91
CA ASP A 452 12.25 20.29 -12.72
C ASP A 452 12.04 19.36 -11.51
N ALA A 453 13.06 18.55 -11.24
CA ALA A 453 13.05 17.62 -10.11
C ALA A 453 13.08 18.32 -8.74
N SER A 454 13.35 19.64 -8.66
CA SER A 454 13.30 20.38 -7.39
C SER A 454 11.87 20.52 -6.85
N LEU A 455 10.87 20.34 -7.72
CA LEU A 455 9.45 20.43 -7.38
C LEU A 455 8.88 19.13 -6.78
N THR A 456 9.64 18.03 -6.76
CA THR A 456 9.16 16.76 -6.17
C THR A 456 9.15 16.82 -4.63
N PRO A 457 8.28 16.07 -3.94
CA PRO A 457 8.23 16.04 -2.48
C PRO A 457 9.58 15.67 -1.85
N SER A 458 10.25 14.64 -2.37
CA SER A 458 11.60 14.25 -1.94
C SER A 458 12.66 15.36 -2.08
N ALA A 459 12.62 16.17 -3.14
CA ALA A 459 13.52 17.31 -3.23
C ALA A 459 13.19 18.38 -2.17
N ARG A 460 11.89 18.66 -1.99
CA ARG A 460 11.40 19.62 -0.98
C ARG A 460 11.75 19.20 0.44
N VAL A 461 11.70 17.91 0.77
CA VAL A 461 12.13 17.37 2.08
C VAL A 461 13.60 17.72 2.32
N LEU A 462 14.50 17.30 1.42
CA LEU A 462 15.93 17.58 1.59
C LEU A 462 16.24 19.08 1.60
N GLN A 463 15.56 19.87 0.78
CA GLN A 463 15.75 21.32 0.73
C GLN A 463 15.32 21.97 2.06
N THR A 464 14.15 21.60 2.58
CA THR A 464 13.64 22.12 3.85
C THR A 464 14.59 21.78 5.01
N MET A 465 15.05 20.53 5.08
CA MET A 465 16.02 20.10 6.09
C MET A 465 17.32 20.91 6.03
N ARG A 466 17.85 21.16 4.82
CA ARG A 466 19.07 21.99 4.63
C ARG A 466 18.86 23.44 5.03
N ASP A 467 17.79 24.06 4.54
CA ASP A 467 17.50 25.48 4.78
C ASP A 467 17.27 25.78 6.25
N ARG A 468 16.70 24.82 6.98
CA ARG A 468 16.43 24.92 8.42
C ARG A 468 17.51 24.32 9.30
N GLN A 469 18.54 23.71 8.71
CA GLN A 469 19.61 23.01 9.42
C GLN A 469 19.07 21.95 10.39
N GLN A 470 18.08 21.19 9.94
CA GLN A 470 17.40 20.16 10.73
C GLN A 470 17.88 18.76 10.34
N SER A 471 18.01 17.90 11.34
CA SER A 471 18.01 16.46 11.16
C SER A 471 16.66 15.95 10.64
N PHE A 472 16.64 14.70 10.19
CA PHE A 472 15.40 14.06 9.75
C PHE A 472 14.35 14.02 10.87
N ASP A 473 14.75 13.66 12.10
CA ASP A 473 13.84 13.56 13.23
C ASP A 473 13.26 14.94 13.61
N GLU A 474 14.08 16.00 13.60
CA GLU A 474 13.61 17.36 13.88
C GLU A 474 12.63 17.88 12.83
N PHE A 475 12.93 17.67 11.54
CA PHE A 475 12.05 18.01 10.43
C PHE A 475 10.69 17.30 10.56
N ALA A 476 10.73 15.99 10.79
CA ALA A 476 9.52 15.18 10.84
C ALA A 476 8.70 15.45 12.11
N LEU A 477 9.36 15.71 13.26
CA LEU A 477 8.68 16.14 14.48
C LEU A 477 8.00 17.49 14.29
N GLU A 478 8.68 18.49 13.72
CA GLU A 478 8.11 19.82 13.50
C GLU A 478 6.83 19.75 12.65
N LEU A 479 6.86 19.02 11.54
CA LEU A 479 5.67 18.88 10.69
C LEU A 479 4.57 18.06 11.38
N SER A 480 4.91 16.99 12.09
CA SER A 480 3.92 16.20 12.83
C SER A 480 3.24 17.02 13.93
N THR A 481 3.98 17.88 14.63
CA THR A 481 3.42 18.82 15.62
C THR A 481 2.46 19.82 14.97
N ARG A 482 2.86 20.43 13.85
CA ARG A 482 2.00 21.37 13.11
C ARG A 482 0.71 20.72 12.61
N HIS A 483 0.79 19.49 12.12
CA HIS A 483 -0.39 18.73 11.68
C HIS A 483 -1.30 18.38 12.86
N ALA A 484 -0.73 17.97 13.99
CA ALA A 484 -1.50 17.73 15.21
C ALA A 484 -2.25 18.99 15.68
N GLU A 485 -1.60 20.15 15.67
CA GLU A 485 -2.23 21.44 15.96
C GLU A 485 -3.37 21.75 14.97
N TRP A 486 -3.17 21.50 13.68
CA TRP A 486 -4.18 21.70 12.64
C TRP A 486 -5.44 20.85 12.83
N PHE A 487 -5.28 19.60 13.28
CA PHE A 487 -6.42 18.72 13.61
C PHE A 487 -7.07 19.11 14.94
N ARG A 488 -6.29 19.33 16.00
CA ARG A 488 -6.82 19.72 17.32
C ARG A 488 -7.57 21.05 17.30
N ALA A 489 -7.18 21.98 16.43
CA ALA A 489 -7.89 23.26 16.25
C ALA A 489 -9.27 23.11 15.59
N ARG A 490 -9.58 21.93 15.02
CA ARG A 490 -10.85 21.62 14.37
C ARG A 490 -11.42 20.34 15.00
N PRO A 491 -11.95 20.37 16.23
CA PRO A 491 -12.56 19.17 16.82
C PRO A 491 -13.76 18.70 15.99
N LEU A 492 -14.10 17.41 16.05
CA LEU A 492 -15.28 16.87 15.38
C LEU A 492 -16.57 17.56 15.85
N SER A 493 -17.59 17.55 15.00
CA SER A 493 -18.94 17.88 15.46
C SER A 493 -19.43 16.84 16.46
N VAL A 494 -20.40 17.21 17.30
CA VAL A 494 -20.95 16.32 18.34
C VAL A 494 -21.52 15.03 17.75
N ASP A 495 -22.09 15.07 16.54
CA ASP A 495 -22.67 13.89 15.91
C ASP A 495 -21.60 12.99 15.27
N GLU A 496 -20.55 13.56 14.67
CA GLU A 496 -19.38 12.79 14.18
C GLU A 496 -18.65 12.10 15.35
N GLU A 497 -18.44 12.83 16.44
CA GLU A 497 -17.82 12.33 17.66
C GLU A 497 -18.60 11.13 18.21
N ARG A 498 -19.92 11.30 18.40
CA ARG A 498 -20.82 10.23 18.88
C ARG A 498 -20.80 9.01 17.96
N ALA A 499 -20.73 9.21 16.65
CA ALA A 499 -20.69 8.11 15.69
C ALA A 499 -19.39 7.30 15.81
N MET A 500 -18.25 7.98 15.97
CA MET A 500 -16.96 7.32 16.16
C MET A 500 -16.86 6.62 17.53
N GLU A 501 -17.33 7.25 18.61
CA GLU A 501 -17.41 6.63 19.93
C GLU A 501 -18.29 5.37 19.92
N ALA A 502 -19.39 5.39 19.17
CA ALA A 502 -20.27 4.23 19.02
C ALA A 502 -19.57 3.07 18.28
N LEU A 503 -18.78 3.35 17.24
CA LEU A 503 -17.97 2.34 16.55
C LEU A 503 -16.89 1.76 17.49
N ALA A 504 -16.19 2.62 18.23
CA ALA A 504 -15.21 2.21 19.23
C ALA A 504 -15.83 1.30 20.30
N ALA A 505 -16.97 1.72 20.89
CA ALA A 505 -17.68 0.91 21.88
C ALA A 505 -18.17 -0.42 21.31
N LYS A 506 -18.73 -0.43 20.10
CA LYS A 506 -19.17 -1.66 19.42
C LYS A 506 -18.00 -2.62 19.19
N SER A 507 -16.86 -2.13 18.70
CA SER A 507 -15.70 -2.98 18.43
C SER A 507 -15.21 -3.71 19.68
N LEU A 508 -15.25 -3.09 20.85
CA LEU A 508 -14.89 -3.73 22.12
C LEU A 508 -15.87 -4.87 22.49
N VAL A 509 -17.16 -4.67 22.23
CA VAL A 509 -18.18 -5.71 22.41
C VAL A 509 -17.93 -6.87 21.44
N ASP A 510 -17.66 -6.56 20.17
CA ASP A 510 -17.38 -7.55 19.13
C ASP A 510 -16.12 -8.36 19.47
N GLN A 511 -15.04 -7.74 19.97
CA GLN A 511 -13.84 -8.45 20.42
C GLN A 511 -14.18 -9.42 21.55
N ALA A 512 -14.92 -8.95 22.56
CA ALA A 512 -15.31 -9.80 23.69
C ALA A 512 -16.22 -10.97 23.24
N GLU A 513 -17.00 -10.80 22.18
CA GLU A 513 -17.77 -11.89 21.57
C GLU A 513 -16.87 -12.90 20.86
N VAL A 514 -15.88 -12.46 20.09
CA VAL A 514 -14.88 -13.35 19.48
C VAL A 514 -14.16 -14.17 20.57
N GLU A 515 -13.69 -13.52 21.64
CA GLU A 515 -13.01 -14.19 22.76
C GLU A 515 -13.89 -15.21 23.51
N ARG A 516 -15.20 -14.96 23.62
CA ARG A 516 -16.13 -15.92 24.25
C ARG A 516 -16.48 -17.10 23.35
N ASN A 517 -16.40 -16.93 22.04
CA ASN A 517 -16.78 -17.94 21.06
C ASN A 517 -15.63 -18.90 20.71
N ASP A 518 -14.41 -18.63 21.16
CA ASP A 518 -13.29 -19.56 21.03
C ASP A 518 -13.48 -20.76 21.98
N THR A 519 -13.67 -21.95 21.40
CA THR A 519 -13.89 -23.19 22.16
C THR A 519 -12.70 -24.13 22.17
N GLU A 520 -11.74 -23.95 21.26
CA GLU A 520 -10.57 -24.81 21.08
C GLU A 520 -9.28 -24.15 21.61
N SER A 521 -8.25 -24.96 21.88
CA SER A 521 -6.94 -24.43 22.23
C SER A 521 -6.27 -23.76 21.03
N PHE A 522 -5.38 -22.81 21.29
CA PHE A 522 -4.63 -22.14 20.22
C PHE A 522 -3.81 -23.12 19.36
N ASP A 523 -3.27 -24.20 19.94
CA ASP A 523 -2.58 -25.25 19.19
C ASP A 523 -3.49 -25.95 18.18
N ALA A 524 -4.73 -26.27 18.57
CA ALA A 524 -5.73 -26.88 17.69
C ALA A 524 -6.16 -25.92 16.58
N PHE A 525 -6.39 -24.65 16.95
CA PHE A 525 -6.73 -23.59 16.00
C PHE A 525 -5.64 -23.40 14.94
N VAL A 526 -4.36 -23.32 15.34
CA VAL A 526 -3.24 -23.17 14.39
C VAL A 526 -3.12 -24.40 13.49
N ALA A 527 -3.32 -25.61 14.03
CA ALA A 527 -3.29 -26.84 13.23
C ALA A 527 -4.40 -26.83 12.16
N GLU A 528 -5.63 -26.44 12.50
CA GLU A 528 -6.71 -26.30 11.50
C GLU A 528 -6.41 -25.18 10.50
N TYR A 529 -5.92 -24.03 10.97
CA TYR A 529 -5.57 -22.89 10.13
C TYR A 529 -4.50 -23.25 9.08
N GLN A 530 -3.53 -24.11 9.44
CA GLN A 530 -2.46 -24.57 8.54
C GLN A 530 -2.90 -25.63 7.54
N VAL A 531 -3.88 -26.48 7.87
CA VAL A 531 -4.41 -27.53 6.98
C VAL A 531 -5.17 -26.93 5.78
N TYR A 532 -5.45 -25.63 5.81
CA TYR A 532 -6.17 -24.94 4.77
C TYR A 532 -5.48 -25.02 3.39
N THR A 533 -6.15 -25.66 2.42
CA THR A 533 -5.74 -25.75 1.01
C THR A 533 -6.66 -24.89 0.13
N LEU A 534 -6.16 -24.39 -1.01
CA LEU A 534 -6.92 -23.56 -1.96
C LEU A 534 -8.26 -24.16 -2.42
N ASN A 535 -8.43 -25.50 -2.32
CA ASN A 535 -9.57 -26.24 -2.86
C ASN A 535 -10.66 -26.60 -1.83
N ARG A 536 -10.70 -25.97 -0.66
CA ARG A 536 -11.76 -26.24 0.32
C ARG A 536 -13.05 -25.53 -0.11
N ALA A 537 -13.77 -26.12 -1.07
CA ALA A 537 -15.19 -25.82 -1.25
C ALA A 537 -15.86 -25.94 0.12
N SER A 538 -16.40 -24.83 0.63
CA SER A 538 -17.04 -24.78 1.94
C SER A 538 -18.16 -25.82 1.98
N VAL A 539 -18.12 -26.70 2.99
CA VAL A 539 -19.28 -27.52 3.38
C VAL A 539 -20.27 -26.63 4.12
#